data_AF-A0A834ZBE8-F1
#
_entry.id   AF-A0A834ZBE8-F1
#
_cell.length_a   1.000
_cell.length_b   1.000
_cell.length_c   1.000
_cell.angle_alpha   90.00
_cell.angle_beta   90.00
_cell.angle_gamma   90.00
#
_symmetry.space_group_name_H-M   'P 1'
#
loop_
_entity.id
_entity.type
_entity.pdbx_description
1 polymer ?
#
loop_
_entity_poly.entity_id
_entity_poly.type
_entity_poly.pdbx_seq_one_letter_code
_entity_poly.pdbx_strand_id
1 'polypeptide(L)'
;MEEWSGVDFYVLPEGCISRILSLTSPRDACRSSVVSSVFRWAAESDIVWEKFLPSDYREVISRSVSPSPLLFSSKKELYFRLCNTRVFIDDGNKSFALEKGSGKKCYMLGARVLTIVLADTPRNWKWRSLPESRFSEVAELVSVSSLEIRGKMETSMLSLKTTYAAYFVFKFGERGAFGLEFHPAEVSVRFVRGCEDEAESRDVYLDPVGGQRRQRRAGIFSNMLRLPATTSRRQELRTERGDGWMEIEMGEFFNDRGEDGEVEMSLTEVKGGNWKAGLIVEGIELRPKESQ
;
A
#
# COMPACT_ATOMS: atom_id res chain seq x y z
N MET A 1 31.85 36.32 -31.87
CA MET A 1 31.67 35.52 -30.65
C MET A 1 30.56 36.20 -29.87
N GLU A 2 29.35 35.65 -29.95
CA GLU A 2 28.26 36.09 -29.07
C GLU A 2 28.52 35.47 -27.70
N GLU A 3 28.92 36.29 -26.73
CA GLU A 3 28.88 35.91 -25.32
C GLU A 3 27.41 35.72 -24.95
N TRP A 4 27.00 34.46 -24.83
CA TRP A 4 25.80 34.11 -24.08
C TRP A 4 26.06 34.51 -22.63
N SER A 5 25.66 35.72 -22.25
CA SER A 5 25.52 36.11 -20.86
C SER A 5 24.37 35.30 -20.27
N GLY A 6 24.68 34.06 -19.86
CA GLY A 6 23.74 33.22 -19.15
C GLY A 6 23.22 34.00 -17.95
N VAL A 7 21.89 34.16 -17.86
CA VAL A 7 21.27 34.77 -16.69
C VAL A 7 21.61 33.89 -15.50
N ASP A 8 22.43 34.41 -14.60
CA ASP A 8 22.83 33.69 -13.40
C ASP A 8 21.60 33.48 -12.51
N PHE A 9 21.37 32.22 -12.12
CA PHE A 9 20.25 31.82 -11.27
C PHE A 9 20.29 32.54 -9.91
N TYR A 10 21.46 33.02 -9.47
CA TYR A 10 21.62 33.82 -8.26
C TYR A 10 21.03 35.23 -8.34
N VAL A 11 20.61 35.70 -9.53
CA VAL A 11 19.96 37.00 -9.72
C VAL A 11 18.45 36.92 -9.49
N LEU A 12 17.87 35.72 -9.44
CA LEU A 12 16.43 35.55 -9.22
C LEU A 12 16.06 35.85 -7.76
N PRO A 13 14.97 36.62 -7.51
CA PRO A 13 14.42 36.78 -6.17
C PRO A 13 14.03 35.43 -5.54
N GLU A 14 14.11 35.33 -4.21
CA GLU A 14 13.75 34.12 -3.46
C GLU A 14 12.37 33.57 -3.87
N GLY A 15 11.36 34.43 -4.01
CA GLY A 15 10.02 34.02 -4.41
C GLY A 15 9.94 33.36 -5.79
N CYS A 16 10.79 33.79 -6.75
CA CYS A 16 10.90 33.15 -8.06
C CYS A 16 11.51 31.75 -7.92
N ILE A 17 12.56 31.62 -7.10
CA ILE A 17 13.20 30.32 -6.82
C ILE A 17 12.21 29.39 -6.10
N SER A 18 11.48 29.87 -5.09
CA SER A 18 10.42 29.10 -4.43
C SER A 18 9.36 28.63 -5.42
N ARG A 19 8.95 29.49 -6.36
CA ARG A 19 7.97 29.10 -7.38
C ARG A 19 8.51 28.00 -8.29
N ILE A 20 9.77 28.08 -8.70
CA ILE A 20 10.44 27.02 -9.49
C ILE A 20 10.52 25.72 -8.68
N LEU A 21 11.00 25.77 -7.43
CA LEU A 21 11.10 24.60 -6.56
C LEU A 21 9.73 23.96 -6.25
N SER A 22 8.66 24.75 -6.20
CA SER A 22 7.29 24.23 -6.02
C SER A 22 6.78 23.37 -7.18
N LEU A 23 7.47 23.40 -8.33
CA LEU A 23 7.16 22.59 -9.51
C LEU A 23 8.06 21.35 -9.64
N THR A 24 9.01 21.15 -8.72
CA THR A 24 9.88 19.97 -8.69
C THR A 24 9.34 18.92 -7.71
N SER A 25 10.15 17.92 -7.34
CA SER A 25 9.81 17.00 -6.25
C SER A 25 10.24 17.53 -4.87
N PRO A 26 9.64 17.03 -3.77
CA PRO A 26 10.14 17.23 -2.40
C PRO A 26 11.62 16.88 -2.24
N ARG A 27 12.06 15.81 -2.93
CA ARG A 27 13.46 15.37 -2.95
C ARG A 27 14.37 16.42 -3.60
N ASP A 28 13.96 17.00 -4.72
CA ASP A 28 14.73 18.03 -5.43
C ASP A 28 14.77 19.35 -4.69
N ALA A 29 13.68 19.74 -4.02
CA ALA A 29 13.67 20.92 -3.16
C ALA A 29 14.67 20.76 -1.99
N CYS A 30 14.69 19.59 -1.35
CA CYS A 30 15.67 19.29 -0.30
C CYS A 30 17.11 19.33 -0.84
N ARG A 31 17.37 18.74 -2.01
CA ARG A 31 18.69 18.80 -2.65
C ARG A 31 19.11 20.22 -3.04
N SER A 32 18.16 21.04 -3.47
CA SER A 32 18.45 22.44 -3.84
C SER A 32 18.81 23.29 -2.62
N SER A 33 18.28 22.97 -1.44
CA SER A 33 18.52 23.73 -0.20
C SER A 33 20.00 23.81 0.24
N VAL A 34 20.86 22.93 -0.26
CA VAL A 34 22.29 22.91 0.09
C VAL A 34 23.16 23.71 -0.89
N VAL A 35 22.58 24.22 -1.98
CA VAL A 35 23.33 24.95 -3.03
C VAL A 35 23.76 26.34 -2.56
N SER A 36 22.86 27.10 -1.93
CA SER A 36 23.15 28.43 -1.37
C SER A 36 22.13 28.82 -0.28
N SER A 37 22.37 29.93 0.42
CA SER A 37 21.43 30.47 1.41
C SER A 37 20.08 30.85 0.81
N VAL A 38 20.08 31.45 -0.38
CA VAL A 38 18.84 31.84 -1.08
C VAL A 38 18.02 30.62 -1.46
N PHE A 39 18.68 29.57 -1.99
CA PHE A 39 18.01 28.29 -2.27
C PHE A 39 17.51 27.60 -1.00
N ARG A 40 18.23 27.71 0.11
CA ARG A 40 17.78 27.18 1.41
C ARG A 40 16.48 27.83 1.86
N TRP A 41 16.42 29.15 1.91
CA TRP A 41 15.20 29.88 2.29
C TRP A 41 14.05 29.58 1.34
N ALA A 42 14.33 29.61 0.03
CA ALA A 42 13.33 29.30 -0.97
C ALA A 42 12.76 27.88 -0.82
N ALA A 43 13.60 26.89 -0.51
CA ALA A 43 13.22 25.49 -0.30
C ALA A 43 12.54 25.23 1.06
N GLU A 44 12.69 26.12 2.03
CA GLU A 44 12.02 26.04 3.33
C GLU A 44 10.67 26.78 3.35
N SER A 45 10.38 27.58 2.33
CA SER A 45 9.15 28.35 2.20
C SER A 45 7.90 27.47 2.13
N ASP A 46 6.87 27.86 2.88
CA ASP A 46 5.55 27.23 2.86
C ASP A 46 4.86 27.29 1.48
N ILE A 47 5.28 28.18 0.58
CA ILE A 47 4.80 28.22 -0.80
C ILE A 47 5.18 26.92 -1.54
N VAL A 48 6.38 26.41 -1.29
CA VAL A 48 6.89 25.17 -1.87
C VAL A 48 6.14 23.98 -1.29
N TRP A 49 6.09 23.88 0.04
CA TRP A 49 5.51 22.71 0.71
C TRP A 49 3.98 22.64 0.61
N GLU A 50 3.27 23.75 0.40
CA GLU A 50 1.84 23.71 0.04
C GLU A 50 1.59 22.98 -1.28
N LYS A 51 2.52 23.06 -2.24
CA LYS A 51 2.39 22.35 -3.54
C LYS A 51 2.73 20.87 -3.45
N PHE A 52 3.52 20.48 -2.45
CA PHE A 52 3.89 19.09 -2.21
C PHE A 52 2.88 18.33 -1.36
N LEU A 53 2.07 19.04 -0.58
CA LEU A 53 0.94 18.46 0.12
C LEU A 53 -0.20 18.17 -0.88
N PRO A 54 -0.94 17.06 -0.71
CA PRO A 54 -2.14 16.82 -1.51
C PRO A 54 -3.16 17.95 -1.31
N SER A 55 -3.88 18.38 -2.36
CA SER A 55 -4.81 19.52 -2.28
C SER A 55 -5.90 19.38 -1.21
N ASP A 56 -6.29 18.14 -0.91
CA ASP A 56 -7.30 17.74 0.06
C ASP A 56 -6.72 17.37 1.43
N TYR A 57 -5.44 17.68 1.72
CA TYR A 57 -4.81 17.31 2.99
C TYR A 57 -5.59 17.77 4.22
N ARG A 58 -6.25 18.93 4.14
CA ARG A 58 -7.08 19.48 5.23
C ARG A 58 -8.31 18.61 5.51
N GLU A 59 -8.94 18.10 4.46
CA GLU A 59 -10.09 17.21 4.58
C GLU A 59 -9.65 15.88 5.21
N VAL A 60 -8.55 15.31 4.74
CA VAL A 60 -7.99 14.07 5.30
C VAL A 60 -7.67 14.24 6.80
N ILE A 61 -7.07 15.37 7.19
CA ILE A 61 -6.79 15.69 8.60
C ILE A 61 -8.09 15.84 9.41
N SER A 62 -9.13 16.46 8.84
CA SER A 62 -10.41 16.64 9.51
C SER A 62 -11.14 15.33 9.81
N ARG A 63 -10.90 14.31 8.99
CA ARG A 63 -11.43 12.94 9.17
C ARG A 63 -10.60 12.09 10.14
N SER A 64 -9.50 12.63 10.67
CA SER A 64 -8.57 11.85 11.48
C SER A 64 -9.09 11.59 12.90
N VAL A 65 -8.87 10.38 13.39
CA VAL A 65 -9.24 9.93 14.74
C VAL A 65 -8.04 10.08 15.69
N SER A 66 -7.31 11.20 15.58
CA SER A 66 -6.07 11.41 16.33
C SER A 66 -6.34 11.87 17.77
N PRO A 67 -5.71 11.25 18.80
CA PRO A 67 -5.80 11.73 20.19
C PRO A 67 -5.13 13.11 20.40
N SER A 68 -4.19 13.47 19.51
CA SER A 68 -3.47 14.75 19.53
C SER A 68 -3.73 15.51 18.23
N PRO A 69 -4.07 16.82 18.28
CA PRO A 69 -4.14 17.63 17.07
C PRO A 69 -2.79 17.60 16.35
N LEU A 70 -2.79 17.50 15.02
CA LEU A 70 -1.59 17.65 14.22
C LEU A 70 -1.14 19.12 14.28
N LEU A 71 -0.51 19.52 15.38
CA LEU A 71 0.08 20.85 15.54
C LEU A 71 1.41 20.89 14.80
N PHE A 72 1.52 21.75 13.80
CA PHE A 72 2.74 21.94 13.02
C PHE A 72 3.08 23.43 12.93
N SER A 73 4.36 23.74 12.93
CA SER A 73 4.91 25.11 12.83
C SER A 73 5.11 25.55 11.38
N SER A 74 5.19 24.60 10.44
CA SER A 74 5.37 24.83 9.00
C SER A 74 4.76 23.70 8.17
N LYS A 75 4.52 23.95 6.89
CA LYS A 75 4.00 22.92 5.96
C LYS A 75 5.03 21.85 5.66
N LYS A 76 6.32 22.20 5.72
CA LYS A 76 7.42 21.24 5.67
C LYS A 76 7.34 20.24 6.82
N GLU A 77 7.12 20.73 8.03
CA GLU A 77 6.95 19.88 9.21
C GLU A 77 5.73 18.96 9.07
N LEU A 78 4.59 19.52 8.60
CA LEU A 78 3.40 18.73 8.31
C LEU A 78 3.68 17.62 7.30
N TYR A 79 4.35 17.94 6.18
CA TYR A 79 4.69 16.97 5.14
C TYR A 79 5.49 15.80 5.71
N PHE A 80 6.57 16.07 6.44
CA PHE A 80 7.39 15.00 7.02
C PHE A 80 6.64 14.21 8.10
N ARG A 81 5.75 14.85 8.85
CA ARG A 81 4.88 14.15 9.80
C ARG A 81 3.96 13.16 9.09
N LEU A 82 3.33 13.56 7.98
CA LEU A 82 2.48 12.69 7.17
C LEU A 82 3.28 11.57 6.46
N CYS A 83 4.58 11.76 6.23
CA CYS A 83 5.46 10.70 5.71
C CYS A 83 5.84 9.68 6.79
N ASN A 84 6.13 10.16 8.00
CA ASN A 84 6.69 9.33 9.07
C ASN A 84 5.64 8.70 9.98
N THR A 85 4.45 9.31 10.07
CA THR A 85 3.36 8.89 10.96
C THR A 85 2.11 8.68 10.13
N ARG A 86 1.53 7.47 10.25
CA ARG A 86 0.25 7.16 9.61
C ARG A 86 -0.88 7.85 10.37
N VAL A 87 -1.76 8.53 9.62
CA VAL A 87 -2.97 9.14 10.14
C VAL A 87 -4.13 8.16 9.95
N PHE A 88 -4.86 7.88 11.02
CA PHE A 88 -6.01 6.99 10.97
C PHE A 88 -7.28 7.80 10.70
N ILE A 89 -8.05 7.41 9.69
CA ILE A 89 -9.28 8.06 9.25
C ILE A 89 -10.43 7.03 9.21
N ASP A 90 -11.66 7.51 9.08
CA ASP A 90 -12.87 6.70 8.94
C ASP A 90 -13.02 5.68 10.07
N ASP A 91 -13.21 6.20 11.29
CA ASP A 91 -13.30 5.42 12.55
C ASP A 91 -12.06 4.57 12.84
N GLY A 92 -10.93 4.97 12.25
CA GLY A 92 -9.65 4.31 12.39
C GLY A 92 -9.48 3.06 11.52
N ASN A 93 -10.42 2.80 10.60
CA ASN A 93 -10.36 1.62 9.74
C ASN A 93 -9.53 1.82 8.46
N LYS A 94 -9.13 3.05 8.17
CA LYS A 94 -8.17 3.34 7.09
C LYS A 94 -6.99 4.12 7.65
N SER A 95 -5.81 3.86 7.11
CA SER A 95 -4.62 4.65 7.42
C SER A 95 -4.16 5.41 6.19
N PHE A 96 -3.64 6.62 6.40
CA PHE A 96 -3.16 7.55 5.39
C PHE A 96 -1.71 7.94 5.70
N ALA A 97 -0.88 8.02 4.66
CA ALA A 97 0.46 8.58 4.73
C ALA A 97 0.87 9.16 3.37
N LEU A 98 2.00 9.87 3.33
CA LEU A 98 2.62 10.31 2.08
C LEU A 98 3.86 9.49 1.75
N GLU A 99 4.02 9.15 0.46
CA GLU A 99 5.28 8.65 -0.06
C GLU A 99 6.31 9.80 -0.05
N LYS A 100 7.43 9.58 0.64
CA LYS A 100 8.39 10.63 1.02
C LYS A 100 9.09 11.30 -0.17
N GLY A 101 9.30 10.59 -1.27
CA GLY A 101 9.99 11.11 -2.44
C GLY A 101 9.12 12.01 -3.31
N SER A 102 7.86 11.66 -3.47
CA SER A 102 6.92 12.23 -4.44
C SER A 102 5.78 13.03 -3.82
N GLY A 103 5.48 12.81 -2.53
CA GLY A 103 4.31 13.39 -1.86
C GLY A 103 2.98 12.76 -2.29
N LYS A 104 3.02 11.64 -3.01
CA LYS A 104 1.83 10.91 -3.43
C LYS A 104 1.21 10.19 -2.23
N LYS A 105 -0.11 10.10 -2.24
CA LYS A 105 -0.88 9.51 -1.15
C LYS A 105 -0.66 8.00 -1.07
N CYS A 106 -0.53 7.48 0.13
CA CYS A 106 -0.55 6.05 0.44
C CYS A 106 -1.74 5.78 1.36
N TYR A 107 -2.49 4.72 1.08
CA TYR A 107 -3.59 4.29 1.93
C TYR A 107 -3.48 2.84 2.32
N MET A 108 -3.98 2.50 3.50
CA MET A 108 -4.22 1.11 3.87
C MET A 108 -5.65 0.95 4.35
N LEU A 109 -6.35 -0.03 3.80
CA LEU A 109 -7.66 -0.49 4.23
C LEU A 109 -7.46 -1.57 5.30
N GLY A 110 -7.91 -1.33 6.53
CA GLY A 110 -7.88 -2.34 7.59
C GLY A 110 -8.91 -3.45 7.34
N ALA A 111 -8.71 -4.61 7.96
CA ALA A 111 -9.57 -5.78 7.76
C ALA A 111 -11.08 -5.51 7.97
N ARG A 112 -11.43 -4.56 8.84
CA ARG A 112 -12.82 -4.16 9.13
C ARG A 112 -13.57 -3.51 7.97
N VAL A 113 -12.87 -2.90 7.02
CA VAL A 113 -13.47 -2.30 5.81
C VAL A 113 -13.33 -3.19 4.58
N LEU A 114 -12.76 -4.38 4.74
CA LEU A 114 -12.71 -5.38 3.67
C LEU A 114 -13.98 -6.22 3.67
N THR A 115 -14.43 -6.60 2.47
CA THR A 115 -15.46 -7.60 2.29
C THR A 115 -14.82 -8.98 2.38
N ILE A 116 -14.99 -9.63 3.52
CA ILE A 116 -14.49 -10.98 3.78
C ILE A 116 -15.68 -11.94 3.84
N VAL A 117 -15.70 -12.94 2.97
CA VAL A 117 -16.82 -13.90 2.91
C VAL A 117 -16.87 -14.74 4.19
N LEU A 118 -18.06 -14.84 4.78
CA LEU A 118 -18.36 -15.49 6.07
C LEU A 118 -17.68 -14.86 7.30
N ALA A 119 -17.22 -13.61 7.23
CA ALA A 119 -16.52 -12.95 8.35
C ALA A 119 -17.35 -12.83 9.63
N ASP A 120 -18.68 -12.72 9.51
CA ASP A 120 -19.60 -12.66 10.64
C ASP A 120 -19.93 -14.04 11.22
N THR A 121 -19.37 -15.12 10.64
CA THR A 121 -19.56 -16.48 11.13
C THR A 121 -18.39 -16.86 12.05
N PRO A 122 -18.59 -16.95 13.39
CA PRO A 122 -17.48 -17.15 14.34
C PRO A 122 -16.75 -18.48 14.22
N ARG A 123 -17.35 -19.45 13.51
CA ARG A 123 -16.73 -20.73 13.15
C ARG A 123 -15.68 -20.60 12.06
N ASN A 124 -15.76 -19.54 11.25
CA ASN A 124 -14.91 -19.29 10.10
C ASN A 124 -13.88 -18.22 10.40
N TRP A 125 -14.28 -17.14 11.06
CA TRP A 125 -13.41 -15.98 11.35
C TRP A 125 -13.55 -15.51 12.80
N LYS A 126 -12.47 -14.95 13.33
CA LYS A 126 -12.44 -14.29 14.64
C LYS A 126 -11.81 -12.92 14.49
N TRP A 127 -12.49 -11.91 15.02
CA TRP A 127 -11.94 -10.56 15.14
C TRP A 127 -11.13 -10.47 16.42
N ARG A 128 -9.90 -9.97 16.33
CA ARG A 128 -9.00 -9.86 17.49
C ARG A 128 -8.20 -8.58 17.43
N SER A 129 -7.89 -8.05 18.60
CA SER A 129 -6.88 -6.98 18.74
C SER A 129 -5.51 -7.61 18.95
N LEU A 130 -4.51 -7.09 18.24
CA LEU A 130 -3.13 -7.54 18.35
C LEU A 130 -2.22 -6.33 18.62
N PRO A 131 -1.32 -6.39 19.61
CA PRO A 131 -0.44 -5.27 19.94
C PRO A 131 0.44 -4.81 18.78
N GLU A 132 0.78 -5.72 17.86
CA GLU A 132 1.61 -5.42 16.69
C GLU A 132 0.79 -4.93 15.48
N SER A 133 -0.54 -4.91 15.57
CA SER A 133 -1.38 -4.40 14.49
C SER A 133 -1.45 -2.89 14.50
N ARG A 134 -1.50 -2.30 13.31
CA ARG A 134 -1.80 -0.88 13.13
C ARG A 134 -3.27 -0.55 13.36
N PHE A 135 -4.16 -1.54 13.21
CA PHE A 135 -5.59 -1.36 13.38
C PHE A 135 -6.06 -1.94 14.72
N SER A 136 -7.19 -1.44 15.22
CA SER A 136 -7.79 -1.92 16.47
C SER A 136 -8.11 -3.41 16.42
N GLU A 137 -8.55 -3.89 15.27
CA GLU A 137 -8.94 -5.27 15.03
C GLU A 137 -8.43 -5.81 13.69
N VAL A 138 -8.04 -7.08 13.72
CA VAL A 138 -7.65 -7.89 12.56
C VAL A 138 -8.56 -9.11 12.43
N ALA A 139 -8.64 -9.69 11.23
CA ALA A 139 -9.43 -10.88 10.98
C ALA A 139 -8.54 -12.14 11.02
N GLU A 140 -8.74 -13.01 11.99
CA GLU A 140 -8.10 -14.33 12.08
C GLU A 140 -9.01 -15.40 11.50
N LEU A 141 -8.51 -16.11 10.49
CA LEU A 141 -9.15 -17.23 9.85
C LEU A 141 -9.10 -18.47 10.75
N VAL A 142 -10.26 -18.92 11.21
CA VAL A 142 -10.42 -20.15 11.99
C VAL A 142 -10.43 -21.37 11.07
N SER A 143 -11.34 -21.39 10.09
CA SER A 143 -11.51 -22.52 9.18
C SER A 143 -12.45 -22.19 8.02
N VAL A 144 -11.99 -22.22 6.77
CA VAL A 144 -12.84 -22.11 5.55
C VAL A 144 -12.35 -23.04 4.45
N SER A 145 -13.26 -23.55 3.60
CA SER A 145 -12.89 -24.26 2.37
C SER A 145 -12.71 -23.32 1.17
N SER A 146 -13.39 -22.17 1.19
CA SER A 146 -13.36 -21.13 0.16
C SER A 146 -12.93 -19.80 0.81
N LEU A 147 -11.79 -19.27 0.39
CA LEU A 147 -11.26 -18.00 0.89
C LEU A 147 -11.56 -16.90 -0.13
N GLU A 148 -12.22 -15.83 0.28
CA GLU A 148 -12.51 -14.68 -0.58
C GLU A 148 -12.47 -13.39 0.24
N ILE A 149 -11.56 -12.50 -0.15
CA ILE A 149 -11.31 -11.21 0.47
C ILE A 149 -11.30 -10.16 -0.64
N ARG A 150 -12.10 -9.11 -0.49
CA ARG A 150 -12.14 -7.98 -1.43
C ARG A 150 -11.98 -6.67 -0.68
N GLY A 151 -11.22 -5.76 -1.26
CA GLY A 151 -11.17 -4.35 -0.88
C GLY A 151 -11.72 -3.49 -1.99
N LYS A 152 -12.27 -2.32 -1.64
CA LYS A 152 -12.64 -1.29 -2.59
C LYS A 152 -12.11 0.06 -2.12
N MET A 153 -11.68 0.89 -3.08
CA MET A 153 -11.22 2.24 -2.83
C MET A 153 -11.73 3.17 -3.93
N GLU A 154 -12.21 4.34 -3.55
CA GLU A 154 -12.55 5.40 -4.49
C GLU A 154 -11.28 6.01 -5.10
N THR A 155 -11.25 6.17 -6.42
CA THR A 155 -10.08 6.72 -7.14
C THR A 155 -9.83 8.20 -6.81
N SER A 156 -10.89 8.92 -6.44
CA SER A 156 -10.87 10.30 -5.93
C SER A 156 -9.96 10.47 -4.72
N MET A 157 -9.87 9.45 -3.85
CA MET A 157 -9.03 9.48 -2.67
C MET A 157 -7.55 9.35 -3.02
N LEU A 158 -7.21 8.77 -4.18
CA LEU A 158 -5.85 8.51 -4.63
C LEU A 158 -5.27 9.70 -5.40
N SER A 159 -3.95 9.77 -5.49
CA SER A 159 -3.29 10.79 -6.32
C SER A 159 -3.48 10.50 -7.81
N LEU A 160 -3.87 11.50 -8.60
CA LEU A 160 -3.99 11.40 -10.06
C LEU A 160 -2.63 11.20 -10.74
N LYS A 161 -2.67 10.66 -11.96
CA LYS A 161 -1.51 10.38 -12.83
C LYS A 161 -0.43 9.61 -12.09
N THR A 162 -0.84 8.57 -11.37
CA THR A 162 0.04 7.80 -10.49
C THR A 162 -0.27 6.32 -10.66
N THR A 163 0.75 5.51 -10.91
CA THR A 163 0.62 4.05 -10.84
C THR A 163 0.61 3.62 -9.39
N TYR A 164 -0.38 2.84 -9.00
CA TYR A 164 -0.48 2.24 -7.68
C TYR A 164 -0.26 0.75 -7.79
N ALA A 165 0.40 0.18 -6.78
CA ALA A 165 0.39 -1.24 -6.51
C ALA A 165 -0.40 -1.51 -5.22
N ALA A 166 -1.22 -2.56 -5.24
CA ALA A 166 -1.95 -3.05 -4.08
C ALA A 166 -1.19 -4.20 -3.43
N TYR A 167 -1.10 -4.19 -2.10
CA TYR A 167 -0.38 -5.18 -1.31
C TYR A 167 -1.30 -5.77 -0.26
N PHE A 168 -1.46 -7.09 -0.28
CA PHE A 168 -2.17 -7.82 0.76
C PHE A 168 -1.25 -8.00 1.96
N VAL A 169 -1.64 -7.49 3.14
CA VAL A 169 -0.82 -7.53 4.37
C VAL A 169 -1.43 -8.48 5.38
N PHE A 170 -0.64 -9.48 5.79
CA PHE A 170 -1.11 -10.58 6.61
C PHE A 170 0.01 -11.18 7.47
N LYS A 171 -0.38 -11.99 8.45
CA LYS A 171 0.53 -12.87 9.20
C LYS A 171 -0.10 -14.24 9.42
N PHE A 172 0.64 -15.15 10.04
CA PHE A 172 0.10 -16.42 10.50
C PHE A 172 -0.01 -16.44 12.03
N GLY A 173 -1.05 -17.08 12.54
CA GLY A 173 -1.21 -17.28 13.98
C GLY A 173 -0.09 -18.14 14.57
N GLU A 174 0.05 -18.12 15.90
CA GLU A 174 1.10 -18.86 16.63
C GLU A 174 1.09 -20.37 16.35
N ARG A 175 -0.09 -20.93 16.07
CA ARG A 175 -0.26 -22.35 15.71
C ARG A 175 0.14 -22.66 14.27
N GLY A 176 0.57 -21.65 13.51
CA GLY A 176 0.85 -21.73 12.08
C GLY A 176 -0.42 -21.65 11.23
N ALA A 177 -0.20 -21.57 9.92
CA ALA A 177 -1.26 -21.75 8.93
C ALA A 177 -1.38 -23.22 8.53
N PHE A 178 -2.59 -23.56 8.06
CA PHE A 178 -2.89 -24.86 7.47
C PHE A 178 -3.69 -24.64 6.19
N GLY A 179 -3.39 -25.42 5.14
CA GLY A 179 -4.21 -25.49 3.94
C GLY A 179 -3.86 -24.46 2.86
N LEU A 180 -3.08 -23.43 3.21
CA LEU A 180 -2.67 -22.33 2.32
C LEU A 180 -1.43 -22.64 1.49
N GLU A 181 -0.81 -23.80 1.72
CA GLU A 181 0.37 -24.27 1.00
C GLU A 181 0.04 -25.12 -0.24
N PHE A 182 -1.21 -25.56 -0.39
CA PHE A 182 -1.60 -26.56 -1.39
C PHE A 182 -2.04 -25.96 -2.72
N HIS A 183 -2.74 -24.84 -2.70
CA HIS A 183 -3.21 -24.17 -3.91
C HIS A 183 -2.84 -22.69 -3.88
N PRO A 184 -2.53 -22.10 -5.04
CA PRO A 184 -2.36 -20.67 -5.12
C PRO A 184 -3.70 -19.96 -4.92
N ALA A 185 -3.64 -18.80 -4.29
CA ALA A 185 -4.72 -17.82 -4.31
C ALA A 185 -4.61 -16.99 -5.60
N GLU A 186 -5.73 -16.74 -6.24
CA GLU A 186 -5.86 -15.82 -7.36
C GLU A 186 -6.01 -14.40 -6.80
N VAL A 187 -5.11 -13.50 -7.18
CA VAL A 187 -5.17 -12.07 -6.86
C VAL A 187 -5.45 -11.25 -8.11
N SER A 188 -6.22 -10.18 -7.98
CA SER A 188 -6.49 -9.25 -9.08
C SER A 188 -6.76 -7.83 -8.59
N VAL A 189 -6.53 -6.86 -9.47
CA VAL A 189 -6.87 -5.45 -9.28
C VAL A 189 -7.59 -4.95 -10.53
N ARG A 190 -8.76 -4.31 -10.36
CA ARG A 190 -9.59 -3.86 -11.48
C ARG A 190 -10.42 -2.63 -11.15
N PHE A 191 -10.79 -1.85 -12.15
CA PHE A 191 -11.79 -0.79 -12.00
C PHE A 191 -13.21 -1.37 -12.02
N VAL A 192 -14.08 -0.89 -11.14
CA VAL A 192 -15.46 -1.37 -10.99
C VAL A 192 -16.37 -0.83 -12.11
N ARG A 193 -16.11 0.38 -12.62
CA ARG A 193 -16.88 1.03 -13.69
C ARG A 193 -16.01 1.32 -14.91
N GLY A 194 -16.51 0.89 -16.08
CA GLY A 194 -16.12 1.47 -17.37
C GLY A 194 -14.90 0.87 -18.07
N CYS A 195 -14.72 -0.45 -18.02
CA CYS A 195 -14.09 -1.24 -19.09
C CYS A 195 -14.52 -2.71 -18.97
N GLU A 196 -14.82 -3.33 -20.11
CA GLU A 196 -14.90 -4.79 -20.31
C GLU A 196 -13.49 -5.43 -20.33
N ASP A 197 -12.52 -4.78 -19.69
CA ASP A 197 -11.15 -5.29 -19.62
C ASP A 197 -11.15 -6.42 -18.59
N GLU A 198 -10.77 -7.62 -19.04
CA GLU A 198 -10.55 -8.76 -18.17
C GLU A 198 -9.53 -8.35 -17.09
N ALA A 199 -9.92 -8.47 -15.83
CA ALA A 199 -9.03 -8.18 -14.71
C ALA A 199 -7.79 -9.06 -14.85
N GLU A 200 -6.60 -8.46 -14.92
CA GLU A 200 -5.36 -9.23 -14.93
C GLU A 200 -5.26 -9.95 -13.58
N SER A 201 -5.53 -11.25 -13.60
CA SER A 201 -5.46 -12.12 -12.44
C SER A 201 -4.13 -12.86 -12.43
N ARG A 202 -3.56 -13.03 -11.25
CA ARG A 202 -2.29 -13.73 -11.05
C ARG A 202 -2.42 -14.71 -9.89
N ASP A 203 -1.74 -15.84 -10.01
CA ASP A 203 -1.69 -16.86 -8.97
C ASP A 203 -0.53 -16.60 -8.02
N VAL A 204 -0.82 -16.52 -6.71
CA VAL A 204 0.17 -16.30 -5.64
C VAL A 204 0.04 -17.35 -4.54
N TYR A 205 1.16 -17.78 -3.97
CA TYR A 205 1.16 -18.70 -2.82
C TYR A 205 1.28 -17.91 -1.52
N LEU A 206 0.30 -18.10 -0.62
CA LEU A 206 0.29 -17.46 0.69
C LEU A 206 1.34 -18.06 1.64
N ASP A 207 1.51 -19.39 1.65
CA ASP A 207 2.56 -20.08 2.42
C ASP A 207 3.47 -20.98 1.54
N PRO A 208 4.42 -20.41 0.79
CA PRO A 208 5.35 -21.19 -0.01
C PRO A 208 6.34 -22.01 0.84
N VAL A 209 6.61 -21.60 2.09
CA VAL A 209 7.60 -22.23 2.97
C VAL A 209 7.01 -23.46 3.68
N GLY A 210 5.73 -23.41 4.06
CA GLY A 210 4.99 -24.56 4.58
C GLY A 210 5.00 -25.74 3.61
N GLY A 211 4.79 -25.47 2.33
CA GLY A 211 4.86 -26.48 1.26
C GLY A 211 6.23 -27.18 1.18
N GLN A 212 7.32 -26.41 1.23
CA GLN A 212 8.70 -26.94 1.20
C GLN A 212 9.07 -27.74 2.45
N ARG A 213 8.67 -27.27 3.65
CA ARG A 213 8.92 -27.98 4.93
C ARG A 213 8.19 -29.33 4.98
N ARG A 214 6.97 -29.41 4.44
CA ARG A 214 6.20 -30.66 4.35
C ARG A 214 6.77 -31.62 3.31
N GLN A 215 7.19 -31.15 2.13
CA GLN A 215 7.89 -31.99 1.15
C GLN A 215 9.15 -32.63 1.74
N ARG A 216 9.92 -31.91 2.56
CA ARG A 216 11.11 -32.48 3.22
C ARG A 216 10.79 -33.49 4.32
N ARG A 217 9.63 -33.38 4.98
CA ARG A 217 9.18 -34.34 6.01
C ARG A 217 8.50 -35.58 5.43
N ALA A 218 7.84 -35.46 4.28
CA ALA A 218 7.26 -36.59 3.55
C ALA A 218 8.33 -37.35 2.78
N GLY A 219 9.23 -38.05 3.49
CA GLY A 219 10.27 -38.87 2.86
C GLY A 219 9.71 -39.90 1.89
N ILE A 220 10.30 -39.99 0.69
CA ILE A 220 10.34 -41.09 -0.31
C ILE A 220 8.98 -41.66 -0.83
N PHE A 221 7.83 -41.42 -0.19
CA PHE A 221 6.54 -42.02 -0.58
C PHE A 221 5.61 -41.12 -1.41
N SER A 222 5.91 -39.84 -1.60
CA SER A 222 5.00 -38.91 -2.30
C SER A 222 5.46 -38.58 -3.72
N ASN A 223 5.50 -39.58 -4.61
CA ASN A 223 5.62 -39.33 -6.05
C ASN A 223 4.35 -38.71 -6.68
N MET A 224 3.25 -38.55 -5.91
CA MET A 224 2.03 -37.85 -6.35
C MET A 224 1.98 -36.36 -6.03
N LEU A 225 2.81 -35.83 -5.13
CA LEU A 225 2.85 -34.40 -4.77
C LEU A 225 4.00 -33.66 -5.47
N ARG A 226 4.18 -33.95 -6.76
CA ARG A 226 5.05 -33.12 -7.60
C ARG A 226 4.34 -31.80 -7.83
N LEU A 227 4.66 -30.78 -7.02
CA LEU A 227 4.56 -29.40 -7.47
C LEU A 227 5.26 -29.35 -8.84
N PRO A 228 4.60 -28.88 -9.91
CA PRO A 228 5.28 -28.75 -11.18
C PRO A 228 6.48 -27.82 -10.94
N ALA A 229 7.67 -28.30 -11.30
CA ALA A 229 8.87 -27.48 -11.34
C ALA A 229 8.71 -26.46 -12.47
N THR A 230 7.91 -25.42 -12.25
CA THR A 230 7.76 -24.31 -13.19
C THR A 230 8.93 -23.35 -12.99
N THR A 231 9.97 -23.59 -13.80
CA THR A 231 10.74 -22.56 -14.52
C THR A 231 10.75 -21.15 -13.92
N SER A 232 11.74 -20.89 -13.06
CA SER A 232 12.67 -19.74 -13.08
C SER A 232 12.28 -18.43 -13.80
N ARG A 233 11.10 -17.84 -13.52
CA ARG A 233 10.82 -16.44 -13.88
C ARG A 233 9.93 -15.79 -12.80
N ARG A 234 10.61 -15.28 -11.77
CA ARG A 234 10.08 -14.60 -10.57
C ARG A 234 9.03 -15.41 -9.78
N GLN A 235 9.49 -16.18 -8.78
CA GLN A 235 8.72 -16.32 -7.55
C GLN A 235 8.49 -14.87 -7.06
N GLU A 236 7.30 -14.31 -7.22
CA GLU A 236 7.02 -12.94 -6.75
C GLU A 236 6.71 -13.01 -5.26
N LEU A 237 7.72 -12.55 -4.53
CA LEU A 237 8.07 -12.91 -3.17
C LEU A 237 7.11 -12.28 -2.17
N ARG A 238 6.33 -13.13 -1.48
CA ARG A 238 5.93 -12.84 -0.10
C ARG A 238 7.13 -12.22 0.62
N THR A 239 6.99 -10.98 1.06
CA THR A 239 8.07 -10.22 1.67
C THR A 239 7.76 -9.97 3.14
N GLU A 240 8.73 -10.25 4.02
CA GLU A 240 8.62 -9.89 5.43
C GLU A 240 8.94 -8.40 5.58
N ARG A 241 8.02 -7.69 6.23
CA ARG A 241 8.14 -6.28 6.56
C ARG A 241 8.91 -6.13 7.88
N GLY A 242 9.50 -4.96 8.08
CA GLY A 242 10.23 -4.65 9.32
C GLY A 242 9.35 -4.61 10.58
N ASP A 243 8.02 -4.61 10.42
CA ASP A 243 7.02 -4.63 11.49
C ASP A 243 6.54 -6.06 11.86
N GLY A 244 7.14 -7.10 11.25
CA GLY A 244 6.78 -8.50 11.50
C GLY A 244 5.55 -8.99 10.72
N TRP A 245 4.93 -8.15 9.91
CA TRP A 245 3.89 -8.55 8.96
C TRP A 245 4.50 -9.02 7.65
N MET A 246 3.69 -9.71 6.84
CA MET A 246 4.07 -10.18 5.52
C MET A 246 3.21 -9.47 4.47
N GLU A 247 3.77 -9.24 3.30
CA GLU A 247 3.03 -8.66 2.18
C GLU A 247 3.23 -9.41 0.88
N ILE A 248 2.18 -9.41 0.05
CA ILE A 248 2.17 -9.93 -1.32
C ILE A 248 1.56 -8.85 -2.22
N GLU A 249 2.21 -8.58 -3.36
CA GLU A 249 1.67 -7.70 -4.39
C GLU A 249 0.50 -8.37 -5.09
N MET A 250 -0.65 -7.70 -5.11
CA MET A 250 -1.89 -8.18 -5.73
C MET A 250 -2.00 -7.78 -7.20
N GLY A 251 -1.32 -6.70 -7.58
CA GLY A 251 -1.39 -6.12 -8.91
C GLY A 251 -1.21 -4.61 -8.89
N GLU A 252 -1.21 -4.02 -10.08
CA GLU A 252 -0.97 -2.60 -10.31
C GLU A 252 -2.10 -1.99 -11.15
N PHE A 253 -2.31 -0.69 -11.00
CA PHE A 253 -3.22 0.07 -11.86
C PHE A 253 -2.77 1.52 -11.96
N PHE A 254 -3.04 2.15 -13.10
CA PHE A 254 -2.76 3.57 -13.31
C PHE A 254 -4.00 4.40 -12.99
N ASN A 255 -3.89 5.33 -12.04
CA ASN A 255 -4.97 6.24 -11.69
C ASN A 255 -4.95 7.48 -12.59
N ASP A 256 -5.54 7.39 -13.78
CA ASP A 256 -5.75 8.51 -14.71
C ASP A 256 -7.10 9.19 -14.52
N ARG A 257 -8.12 8.42 -14.12
CA ARG A 257 -9.51 8.86 -13.93
C ARG A 257 -9.66 9.66 -12.65
N GLY A 258 -10.42 10.75 -12.75
CA GLY A 258 -10.82 11.63 -11.64
C GLY A 258 -11.87 11.01 -10.71
N GLU A 259 -12.81 11.85 -10.30
CA GLU A 259 -13.73 11.67 -9.17
C GLU A 259 -14.72 10.49 -9.28
N ASP A 260 -14.87 9.82 -10.45
CA ASP A 260 -15.98 8.88 -10.72
C ASP A 260 -15.59 7.38 -10.81
N GLY A 261 -14.44 6.99 -10.27
CA GLY A 261 -13.95 5.59 -10.30
C GLY A 261 -13.89 4.90 -8.94
N GLU A 262 -14.09 3.59 -8.94
CA GLU A 262 -13.72 2.70 -7.84
C GLU A 262 -12.75 1.64 -8.35
N VAL A 263 -11.71 1.35 -7.58
CA VAL A 263 -10.83 0.19 -7.79
C VAL A 263 -11.20 -0.90 -6.79
N GLU A 264 -11.34 -2.13 -7.28
CA GLU A 264 -11.53 -3.34 -6.49
C GLU A 264 -10.24 -4.18 -6.53
N MET A 265 -9.82 -4.65 -5.36
CA MET A 265 -8.70 -5.56 -5.19
C MET A 265 -9.24 -6.84 -4.58
N SER A 266 -8.90 -7.99 -5.15
CA SER A 266 -9.45 -9.28 -4.72
C SER A 266 -8.36 -10.32 -4.49
N LEU A 267 -8.54 -11.14 -3.46
CA LEU A 267 -7.75 -12.33 -3.19
C LEU A 267 -8.72 -13.49 -2.97
N THR A 268 -8.61 -14.53 -3.79
CA THR A 268 -9.55 -15.66 -3.76
C THR A 268 -8.83 -17.00 -3.86
N GLU A 269 -9.22 -17.96 -3.04
CA GLU A 269 -8.76 -19.35 -3.12
C GLU A 269 -9.96 -20.27 -2.95
N VAL A 270 -10.75 -20.35 -4.02
CA VAL A 270 -12.03 -21.09 -4.06
C VAL A 270 -11.92 -22.43 -4.80
N LYS A 271 -10.91 -22.59 -5.66
CA LYS A 271 -10.74 -23.75 -6.56
C LYS A 271 -10.22 -25.00 -5.85
N GLY A 272 -9.46 -24.83 -4.76
CA GLY A 272 -8.77 -25.93 -4.09
C GLY A 272 -9.66 -26.83 -3.22
N GLY A 273 -10.80 -26.34 -2.73
CA GLY A 273 -11.73 -27.08 -1.86
C GLY A 273 -11.19 -27.49 -0.47
N ASN A 274 -9.87 -27.42 -0.25
CA ASN A 274 -9.21 -27.76 1.00
C ASN A 274 -9.52 -26.74 2.10
N TRP A 275 -9.67 -27.25 3.33
CA TRP A 275 -9.83 -26.43 4.52
C TRP A 275 -8.57 -25.64 4.83
N LYS A 276 -8.75 -24.37 5.19
CA LYS A 276 -7.71 -23.37 5.45
C LYS A 276 -7.90 -22.73 6.81
N ALA A 277 -6.82 -22.51 7.53
CA ALA A 277 -6.84 -21.91 8.87
C ALA A 277 -5.55 -21.11 9.16
N GLY A 278 -5.61 -20.24 10.16
CA GLY A 278 -4.44 -19.58 10.76
C GLY A 278 -3.94 -18.35 10.02
N LEU A 279 -4.62 -17.89 8.95
CA LEU A 279 -4.36 -16.60 8.31
C LEU A 279 -4.85 -15.45 9.19
N ILE A 280 -4.02 -14.46 9.43
CA ILE A 280 -4.40 -13.22 10.12
C ILE A 280 -4.27 -12.07 9.13
N VAL A 281 -5.38 -11.40 8.83
CA VAL A 281 -5.45 -10.32 7.85
C VAL A 281 -5.36 -8.98 8.55
N GLU A 282 -4.35 -8.18 8.22
CA GLU A 282 -4.29 -6.79 8.66
C GLU A 282 -5.10 -5.90 7.72
N GLY A 283 -4.91 -6.08 6.41
CA GLY A 283 -5.52 -5.20 5.43
C GLY A 283 -4.93 -5.27 4.02
N ILE A 284 -5.30 -4.29 3.19
CA ILE A 284 -4.74 -4.07 1.85
C ILE A 284 -4.12 -2.66 1.79
N GLU A 285 -2.85 -2.56 1.44
CA GLU A 285 -2.09 -1.31 1.34
C GLU A 285 -1.88 -0.90 -0.13
N LEU A 286 -2.30 0.31 -0.49
CA LEU A 286 -2.13 0.94 -1.80
C LEU A 286 -0.95 1.91 -1.74
N ARG A 287 0.10 1.63 -2.52
CA ARG A 287 1.32 2.45 -2.57
C ARG A 287 1.57 2.94 -4.00
N PRO A 288 1.99 4.20 -4.19
CA PRO A 288 2.55 4.67 -5.44
C PRO A 288 3.75 3.80 -5.83
N LYS A 289 3.79 3.37 -7.09
CA LYS A 289 4.93 2.68 -7.69
C LYS A 289 5.64 3.66 -8.61
N GLU A 290 6.96 3.72 -8.53
CA GLU A 290 7.74 4.52 -9.50
C GLU A 290 7.49 3.94 -10.90
N SER A 291 7.00 4.78 -11.81
CA SER A 291 6.93 4.45 -13.23
C SER A 291 8.36 4.28 -13.75
N GLN A 292 8.69 3.07 -14.21
CA GLN A 292 9.96 2.77 -14.90
C GLN A 292 10.08 3.53 -16.22
#